data_AF-A0A9P7K567-F1
#
_entry.id   AF-A0A9P7K567-F1
#
_cell.length_a   1.000
_cell.length_b   1.000
_cell.length_c   1.000
_cell.angle_alpha   90.00
_cell.angle_beta   90.00
_cell.angle_gamma   90.00
#
_symmetry.space_group_name_H-M   'P 1'
#
loop_
_entity.id
_entity.type
_entity.pdbx_description
1 polymer ?
#
loop_
_entity_poly.entity_id
_entity_poly.type
_entity_poly.pdbx_seq_one_letter_code
_entity_poly.pdbx_strand_id
1 'polypeptide(L)' 'MAPQKFEINQRVRLIEDVVCASQTATGYGGSIGTIKGCIRSRKHKYCYQVQFPDSVAGMIHGIPESKLEILT' A
#
# COMPACT_ATOMS: atom_id res chain seq x y z
N MET A 1 0.36 -17.33 -12.83
CA MET A 1 -0.46 -16.17 -12.40
C MET A 1 -0.31 -16.06 -10.90
N ALA A 2 0.23 -14.96 -10.37
CA ALA A 2 0.37 -14.78 -8.93
C ALA A 2 -0.99 -14.37 -8.33
N PRO A 3 -1.43 -14.94 -7.20
CA PRO A 3 -2.71 -14.60 -6.60
C PRO A 3 -2.68 -13.15 -6.13
N GLN A 4 -3.57 -12.33 -6.66
CA GLN A 4 -3.77 -10.96 -6.19
C GLN A 4 -4.52 -11.09 -4.84
N LYS A 5 -3.78 -10.98 -3.74
CA LYS A 5 -4.33 -11.19 -2.38
C LYS A 5 -5.24 -10.04 -1.93
N PHE A 6 -5.13 -8.88 -2.58
CA PHE A 6 -5.93 -7.69 -2.32
C PHE A 6 -6.64 -7.21 -3.58
N GLU A 7 -7.88 -6.76 -3.43
CA GLU A 7 -8.70 -6.26 -4.54
C GLU A 7 -8.57 -4.75 -4.74
N ILE A 8 -8.77 -4.28 -5.98
CA ILE A 8 -8.83 -2.85 -6.27
C ILE A 8 -10.06 -2.25 -5.58
N ASN A 9 -9.90 -1.09 -4.98
CA ASN A 9 -10.84 -0.40 -4.08
C ASN A 9 -11.06 -1.08 -2.73
N GLN A 10 -10.26 -2.09 -2.37
CA GLN A 10 -10.28 -2.66 -1.03
C GLN A 10 -9.64 -1.70 -0.03
N ARG A 11 -10.25 -1.60 1.16
CA ARG A 11 -9.70 -0.83 2.28
C ARG A 11 -8.71 -1.70 3.04
N VAL A 12 -7.52 -1.16 3.24
CA VAL A 12 -6.40 -1.84 3.89
C VAL A 12 -5.78 -0.91 4.92
N ARG A 13 -5.26 -1.49 5.99
CA ARG A 13 -4.53 -0.77 7.02
C ARG A 13 -3.03 -1.01 6.87
N LEU A 14 -2.24 0.04 6.98
CA LEU A 14 -0.80 -0.10 7.14
C LEU A 14 -0.51 -0.59 8.56
N ILE A 15 0.14 -1.74 8.69
CA ILE A 15 0.46 -2.31 10.01
C ILE A 15 1.73 -1.66 10.58
N GLU A 16 2.65 -1.28 9.70
CA GLU A 16 3.93 -0.69 10.05
C GLU A 16 4.30 0.42 9.07
N ASP A 17 5.17 1.32 9.50
CA ASP A 17 5.73 2.37 8.67
C ASP A 17 6.59 1.77 7.54
N VAL A 18 6.46 2.30 6.32
CA VAL A 18 7.18 1.77 5.16
C VAL A 18 8.05 2.84 4.55
N VAL A 19 9.36 2.67 4.71
CA VAL A 19 10.37 3.44 3.97
C VAL A 19 10.48 2.86 2.57
N CYS A 20 9.58 3.28 1.67
CA CYS A 20 9.70 2.93 0.26
C CYS A 20 10.74 3.81 -0.43
N ALA A 21 11.51 3.19 -1.32
CA ALA A 21 12.72 3.79 -1.92
C ALA A 21 12.48 5.06 -2.78
N SER A 22 11.23 5.39 -3.11
CA SER A 22 10.90 6.60 -3.90
C SER A 22 10.27 7.74 -3.12
N GLN A 23 9.80 7.49 -1.89
CA GLN A 23 9.24 8.51 -1.01
C GLN A 23 9.00 7.85 0.34
N THR A 24 9.51 8.48 1.38
CA THR A 24 9.34 8.06 2.76
C THR A 24 7.85 8.14 3.08
N ALA A 25 7.15 7.00 3.10
CA ALA A 25 5.81 6.90 3.68
C ALA A 25 5.95 6.84 5.21
N THR A 26 6.72 7.78 5.76
CA THR A 26 6.90 8.02 7.19
C THR A 26 5.64 8.65 7.76
N GLY A 27 5.07 8.02 8.77
CA GLY A 27 3.89 8.47 9.51
C GLY A 27 2.58 7.79 9.10
N TYR A 28 2.57 6.85 8.14
CA TYR A 28 1.34 6.15 7.74
C TYR A 28 1.11 4.83 8.50
N GLY A 29 2.00 4.45 9.42
CA GLY A 29 1.79 3.30 10.31
C GLY A 29 0.46 3.43 11.07
N GLY A 30 -0.42 2.46 10.90
CA GLY A 30 -1.78 2.45 11.46
C GLY A 30 -2.84 3.17 10.62
N SER A 31 -2.46 3.85 9.52
CA SER A 31 -3.38 4.57 8.64
C SER A 31 -4.14 3.63 7.71
N ILE A 32 -5.36 4.04 7.35
CA ILE A 32 -6.25 3.28 6.48
C ILE A 32 -6.16 3.86 5.07
N GLY A 33 -5.78 3.04 4.10
CA GLY A 33 -5.74 3.40 2.69
C GLY A 33 -6.65 2.53 1.84
N THR A 34 -6.78 2.91 0.58
CA THR A 34 -7.55 2.17 -0.42
C THR A 34 -6.60 1.68 -1.51
N ILE A 35 -6.68 0.39 -1.84
CA ILE A 35 -5.92 -0.19 -2.95
C ILE A 35 -6.43 0.42 -4.26
N LYS A 36 -5.54 1.00 -5.05
CA LYS A 36 -5.82 1.50 -6.41
C LYS A 36 -5.24 0.61 -7.49
N GLY A 37 -4.28 -0.24 -7.15
CA GLY A 37 -3.69 -1.20 -8.08
C GLY A 37 -2.56 -2.00 -7.46
N CYS A 38 -1.87 -2.77 -8.29
CA CYS A 38 -0.65 -3.48 -7.91
C CYS A 38 0.43 -3.27 -8.97
N ILE A 39 1.66 -3.05 -8.53
CA ILE A 39 2.83 -2.91 -9.36
C ILE A 39 3.87 -3.96 -8.98
N ARG A 40 4.65 -4.37 -9.97
CA ARG A 40 5.74 -5.31 -9.75
C ARG A 40 6.99 -4.53 -9.40
N SER A 41 7.53 -4.73 -8.20
CA SER A 41 8.77 -4.09 -7.76
C SER A 41 9.94 -5.06 -7.87
N ARG A 42 11.09 -4.61 -8.38
CA ARG A 42 12.31 -5.44 -8.45
C ARG A 42 12.80 -5.90 -7.08
N LYS A 43 12.51 -5.14 -6.02
CA LYS A 43 12.99 -5.41 -4.64
C LYS A 43 12.04 -6.32 -3.84
N HIS A 44 10.72 -6.17 -4.02
CA HIS A 44 9.71 -6.86 -3.19
C HIS A 44 8.83 -7.86 -3.96
N LYS A 45 9.15 -8.19 -5.22
CA LYS A 45 8.30 -8.89 -6.20
C LYS A 45 6.99 -8.14 -6.52
N TYR A 46 6.16 -7.79 -5.54
CA TYR A 46 4.89 -7.08 -5.71
C TYR A 46 4.69 -6.00 -4.64
N CYS A 47 4.22 -4.83 -5.06
CA CYS A 47 3.80 -3.73 -4.22
C CYS A 47 2.38 -3.31 -4.63
N TYR A 48 1.52 -3.03 -3.67
CA TYR A 48 0.18 -2.52 -3.89
C TYR A 48 0.20 -0.99 -3.85
N GLN A 49 -0.46 -0.39 -4.82
CA GLN A 49 -0.67 1.05 -4.87
C GLN A 49 -1.80 1.39 -3.91
N VAL A 50 -1.48 2.05 -2.80
CA VAL A 50 -2.42 2.43 -1.75
C VAL A 50 -2.56 3.96 -1.74
N GLN A 51 -3.79 4.42 -1.85
CA GLN A 51 -4.14 5.83 -1.67
C GLN A 51 -4.66 6.04 -0.25
N PHE A 52 -3.99 6.89 0.52
CA PHE A 52 -4.47 7.28 1.85
C PHE A 52 -5.31 8.56 1.74
N PRO A 53 -6.42 8.67 2.49
CA PRO A 53 -7.29 9.84 2.47
C PRO A 53 -6.60 11.09 3.06
N ASP A 54 -5.68 10.90 4.02
CA ASP A 54 -4.89 11.97 4.64
C ASP A 54 -3.66 12.39 3.81
N SER A 55 -3.33 11.64 2.75
CA SER A 55 -2.23 12.02 1.86
C SER A 55 -2.69 13.14 0.93
N VAL A 56 -1.75 13.97 0.48
CA VAL A 56 -1.98 15.03 -0.50
C VAL A 56 -2.82 14.45 -1.65
N ALA A 57 -3.91 15.14 -2.02
CA ALA A 57 -4.89 14.65 -2.98
C ALA A 57 -4.21 14.06 -4.23
N GLY A 58 -4.30 12.74 -4.40
CA GLY A 58 -3.72 12.02 -5.53
C GLY A 58 -2.40 11.28 -5.27
N MET A 59 -1.82 11.35 -4.07
CA MET A 59 -0.64 10.53 -3.73
C MET A 59 -1.01 9.05 -3.56
N ILE A 60 -0.28 8.20 -4.28
CA ILE A 60 -0.42 6.75 -4.27
C ILE A 60 0.93 6.16 -3.88
N HIS A 61 0.95 5.36 -2.81
CA HIS A 61 2.15 4.74 -2.27
C HIS A 61 2.23 3.27 -2.65
N GLY A 62 3.38 2.83 -3.16
CA GLY A 62 3.62 1.42 -3.47
C GLY A 62 4.02 0.64 -2.21
N ILE A 63 3.06 0.03 -1.51
CA ILE A 63 3.27 -0.68 -0.25
C ILE A 63 3.35 -2.20 -0.48
N PRO A 64 4.34 -2.92 0.06
CA PRO A 64 4.40 -4.38 -0.02
C PRO A 64 3.25 -5.04 0.78
N GLU A 65 2.76 -6.20 0.30
CA GLU A 65 1.68 -6.93 0.99
C GLU A 65 1.98 -7.27 2.45
N SER A 66 3.26 -7.53 2.77
CA SER A 66 3.69 -7.92 4.11
C SER A 66 3.47 -6.82 5.16
N LYS A 67 3.12 -5.61 4.72
CA LYS A 67 2.89 -4.43 5.56
C LYS A 67 1.44 -3.94 5.50
N LEU A 68 0.56 -4.72 4.85
CA LEU A 68 -0.86 -4.41 4.66
C LEU A 68 -1.74 -5.45 5.35
N GLU A 69 -2.77 -4.97 6.05
CA GLU A 69 -3.82 -5.79 6.66
C GLU A 69 -5.19 -5.43 6.09
N ILE A 70 -6.04 -6.43 5.87
CA ILE A 70 -7.42 -6.22 5.40
C ILE A 70 -8.27 -5.80 6.60
N LEU A 71 -9.02 -4.71 6.43
CA LEU A 71 -10.08 -4.34 7.36
C LEU A 71 -11.37 -5.06 6.90
N THR A 72 -11.61 -6.24 7.46
CA THR A 72 -12.90 -6.95 7.37
C THR A 72 -13.93 -6.31 8.29
#